data_AF-A0A127T1D7-F1
#
_entry.id   AF-A0A127T1D7-F1
#
_cell.length_a   1.000
_cell.length_b   1.000
_cell.length_c   1.000
_cell.angle_alpha   90.00
_cell.angle_beta   90.00
_cell.angle_gamma   90.00
#
_symmetry.space_group_name_H-M   'P 1'
#
loop_
_entity.id
_entity.type
_entity.pdbx_description
1 polymer ?
#
loop_
_entity_poly.entity_id
_entity_poly.type
_entity_poly.pdbx_seq_one_letter_code
_entity_poly.pdbx_strand_id
1 'polypeptide(L)'
;MTVGSTEEELENNLGTIANSGSFKFKNENKLDEDNQIIGQFGVGFYSAFMIAKKVTVISKAYGSDKAYRWESEGVDGYTITEDSKGSAGTEIILELLDDTDDENYSEFLDQYRIKSLVKKYSDYIRFPIKMEVTHSRPKDQTEEEKKEGKAPEYEDYIEVETLNSMVPLWKKNKNELKDEDYKHFYTEKFFDYSEPLKYAHVKNEGNDG
;
A
#
# COMPACT_ATOMS: atom_id res chain seq x y z
N MET A 1 -13.56 -4.75 0.48
CA MET A 1 -13.81 -4.42 1.89
C MET A 1 -12.95 -5.38 2.70
N THR A 2 -12.09 -4.87 3.58
CA THR A 2 -11.26 -5.74 4.43
C THR A 2 -12.13 -6.33 5.52
N VAL A 3 -11.84 -7.57 5.93
CA VAL A 3 -12.66 -8.31 6.90
C VAL A 3 -12.55 -7.71 8.30
N GLY A 4 -11.44 -7.03 8.61
CA GLY A 4 -11.13 -6.59 9.97
C GLY A 4 -10.75 -7.78 10.86
N SER A 5 -10.65 -7.52 12.16
CA SER A 5 -10.25 -8.51 13.15
C SER A 5 -11.03 -8.31 14.45
N THR A 6 -11.36 -9.40 15.12
CA THR A 6 -11.90 -9.43 16.48
C THR A 6 -10.78 -9.24 17.52
N GLU A 7 -11.15 -9.03 18.79
CA GLU A 7 -10.22 -8.99 19.92
C GLU A 7 -9.33 -10.24 19.97
N GLU A 8 -9.95 -11.42 19.89
CA GLU A 8 -9.26 -12.71 19.90
C GLU A 8 -8.32 -12.87 18.69
N GLU A 9 -8.71 -12.37 17.51
CA GLU A 9 -7.85 -12.39 16.32
C GLU A 9 -6.67 -11.43 16.45
N LEU A 10 -6.84 -10.26 17.09
CA LEU A 10 -5.75 -9.34 17.37
C LEU A 10 -4.77 -9.96 18.37
N GLU A 11 -5.26 -10.56 19.46
CA GLU A 11 -4.43 -11.25 20.45
C GLU A 11 -3.65 -12.42 19.82
N ASN A 12 -4.33 -13.26 19.04
CA ASN A 12 -3.70 -14.43 18.43
C ASN A 12 -2.72 -14.08 17.30
N ASN A 13 -3.04 -13.10 16.44
CA ASN A 13 -2.24 -12.81 15.26
C ASN A 13 -1.15 -11.75 15.50
N LEU A 14 -1.41 -10.74 16.35
CA LEU A 14 -0.46 -9.66 16.65
C LEU A 14 0.19 -9.78 18.02
N GLY A 15 -0.39 -10.58 18.92
CA GLY A 15 0.17 -10.84 20.25
C GLY A 15 1.12 -12.03 20.31
N THR A 16 1.15 -12.87 19.26
CA THR A 16 2.01 -14.06 19.19
C THR A 16 2.98 -13.95 18.03
N ILE A 17 4.28 -13.86 18.33
CA ILE A 17 5.34 -13.88 17.32
C ILE A 17 5.31 -15.24 16.60
N ALA A 18 5.40 -15.20 15.26
CA ALA A 18 5.35 -16.37 14.39
C ALA A 18 3.99 -17.08 14.31
N ASN A 19 2.88 -16.34 14.46
CA ASN A 19 1.53 -16.82 14.20
C ASN A 19 0.91 -16.05 13.02
N SER A 20 0.47 -16.74 11.97
CA SER A 20 -0.12 -16.11 10.77
C SER A 20 -1.53 -16.67 10.52
N GLY A 21 -2.54 -15.80 10.60
CA GLY A 21 -3.91 -16.13 10.21
C GLY A 21 -4.03 -16.58 8.76
N SER A 22 -3.18 -16.07 7.86
CA SER A 22 -3.12 -16.50 6.47
C SER A 22 -2.62 -17.94 6.30
N PHE A 23 -1.71 -18.40 7.17
CA PHE A 23 -1.28 -19.79 7.23
C PHE A 23 -2.38 -20.71 7.75
N LYS A 24 -3.10 -20.31 8.81
CA LYS A 24 -4.26 -21.06 9.34
C LYS A 24 -5.37 -21.19 8.29
N PHE A 25 -5.72 -20.09 7.62
CA PHE A 25 -6.72 -20.08 6.56
C PHE A 25 -6.37 -21.04 5.41
N LYS A 26 -5.10 -21.09 4.98
CA LYS A 26 -4.64 -22.04 3.96
C LYS A 26 -4.88 -23.50 4.39
N ASN A 27 -4.47 -23.84 5.62
CA ASN A 27 -4.59 -25.20 6.14
C ASN A 27 -6.04 -25.63 6.33
N GLU A 28 -6.89 -24.75 6.84
CA GLU A 28 -8.31 -25.05 7.11
C GLU A 28 -9.12 -25.20 5.81
N ASN A 29 -8.80 -24.41 4.79
CA ASN A 29 -9.55 -24.41 3.52
C ASN A 29 -8.96 -25.35 2.45
N LYS A 30 -7.88 -26.09 2.76
CA LYS A 30 -7.20 -27.01 1.83
C LYS A 30 -6.97 -26.38 0.45
N LEU A 31 -6.56 -25.11 0.43
CA LEU A 31 -6.35 -24.39 -0.83
C LEU A 31 -5.13 -24.98 -1.56
N ASP A 32 -5.31 -25.32 -2.84
CA ASP A 32 -4.26 -25.86 -3.73
C ASP A 32 -3.03 -24.94 -3.80
N GLU A 33 -1.88 -25.50 -4.19
CA GLU A 33 -0.59 -24.79 -4.29
C GLU A 33 -0.62 -23.54 -5.18
N ASP A 34 -1.56 -23.50 -6.14
CA ASP A 34 -1.80 -22.34 -7.03
C ASP A 34 -2.31 -21.09 -6.31
N ASN A 35 -2.85 -21.24 -5.10
CA ASN A 35 -3.24 -20.12 -4.24
C ASN A 35 -2.01 -19.59 -3.50
N GLN A 36 -1.27 -18.68 -4.18
CA GLN A 36 -0.14 -17.95 -3.59
C GLN A 36 -0.60 -17.04 -2.44
N ILE A 37 -0.63 -17.59 -1.23
CA ILE A 37 -0.84 -16.83 0.01
C ILE A 37 0.52 -16.29 0.48
N ILE A 38 0.67 -14.97 0.41
CA ILE A 38 1.85 -14.22 0.86
C ILE A 38 1.79 -14.06 2.39
N GLY A 39 2.94 -14.21 3.09
CA GLY A 39 3.03 -13.89 4.53
C GLY A 39 2.73 -15.06 5.50
N GLN A 40 3.30 -16.24 5.24
CA GLN A 40 3.05 -17.45 6.05
C GLN A 40 3.80 -17.48 7.39
N PHE A 41 4.84 -16.66 7.57
CA PHE A 41 5.72 -16.71 8.74
C PHE A 41 5.23 -15.94 9.96
N GLY A 42 4.25 -15.03 9.82
CA GLY A 42 3.70 -14.31 10.98
C GLY A 42 4.67 -13.34 11.67
N VAL A 43 5.77 -12.97 11.01
CA VAL A 43 6.77 -12.02 11.55
C VAL A 43 6.79 -10.68 10.82
N GLY A 44 6.20 -10.60 9.63
CA GLY A 44 6.24 -9.41 8.77
C GLY A 44 5.53 -8.18 9.36
N PHE A 45 4.62 -8.37 10.32
CA PHE A 45 4.00 -7.24 11.01
C PHE A 45 5.02 -6.49 11.89
N TYR A 46 5.89 -7.21 12.61
CA TYR A 46 6.85 -6.61 13.53
C TYR A 46 8.00 -5.87 12.84
N SER A 47 8.17 -6.01 11.51
CA SER A 47 9.12 -5.16 10.79
C SER A 47 8.70 -3.68 10.79
N ALA A 48 7.46 -3.36 11.16
CA ALA A 48 7.04 -1.98 11.39
C ALA A 48 7.88 -1.29 12.48
N PHE A 49 8.31 -2.03 13.51
CA PHE A 49 9.18 -1.50 14.57
C PHE A 49 10.62 -1.21 14.14
N MET A 50 10.99 -1.52 12.89
CA MET A 50 12.28 -1.05 12.32
C MET A 50 12.29 0.46 12.09
N ILE A 51 11.11 1.07 11.93
CA ILE A 51 10.97 2.51 11.66
C ILE A 51 10.01 3.22 12.62
N ALA A 52 9.21 2.47 13.38
CA ALA A 52 8.20 3.01 14.28
C ALA A 52 8.59 2.76 15.74
N LYS A 53 8.49 3.81 16.57
CA LYS A 53 8.57 3.68 18.04
C LYS A 53 7.29 3.13 18.65
N LYS A 54 6.16 3.33 17.97
CA LYS A 54 4.86 2.86 18.41
C LYS A 54 3.99 2.46 17.22
N VAL A 55 3.31 1.33 17.36
CA VAL A 55 2.37 0.82 16.37
C VAL A 55 1.00 0.67 17.03
N THR A 56 0.00 1.30 16.43
CA THR A 56 -1.40 1.19 16.86
C THR A 56 -2.22 0.58 15.73
N VAL A 57 -2.99 -0.45 16.04
CA VAL A 57 -3.86 -1.16 15.09
C VAL A 57 -5.30 -1.06 15.58
N ILE A 58 -6.16 -0.37 14.83
CA ILE A 58 -7.59 -0.23 15.13
C ILE A 58 -8.37 -1.07 14.14
N SER A 59 -9.02 -2.13 14.62
CA SER A 59 -9.76 -3.06 13.76
C SER A 59 -11.20 -3.25 14.20
N LYS A 60 -12.08 -3.37 13.20
CA LYS A 60 -13.49 -3.73 13.37
C LYS A 60 -13.81 -4.88 12.43
N ALA A 61 -14.12 -6.05 12.98
CA ALA A 61 -14.54 -7.20 12.19
C ALA A 61 -15.87 -6.91 11.45
N TYR A 62 -16.00 -7.48 10.24
CA TYR A 62 -17.23 -7.39 9.47
C TYR A 62 -18.39 -8.03 10.23
N GLY A 63 -19.49 -7.29 10.37
CA GLY A 63 -20.67 -7.71 11.14
C GLY A 63 -20.53 -7.57 12.66
N SER A 64 -19.38 -7.10 13.18
CA SER A 64 -19.23 -6.73 14.59
C SER A 64 -19.72 -5.31 14.84
N ASP A 65 -20.35 -5.08 15.99
CA ASP A 65 -20.67 -3.74 16.48
C ASP A 65 -19.46 -3.07 17.15
N LYS A 66 -18.54 -3.87 17.68
CA LYS A 66 -17.36 -3.43 18.43
C LYS A 66 -16.12 -3.35 17.54
N ALA A 67 -15.29 -2.36 17.82
CA ALA A 67 -13.93 -2.27 17.33
C ALA A 67 -12.95 -2.41 18.50
N TYR A 68 -11.72 -2.75 18.18
CA TYR A 68 -10.66 -2.93 19.17
C TYR A 68 -9.38 -2.24 18.70
N ARG A 69 -8.66 -1.70 19.67
CA ARG A 69 -7.36 -1.06 19.50
C ARG A 69 -6.31 -1.95 20.13
N TRP A 70 -5.39 -2.44 19.30
CA TRP A 70 -4.13 -3.03 19.72
C TRP A 70 -3.04 -1.97 19.67
N GLU A 71 -2.19 -1.89 20.70
CA GLU A 71 -1.13 -0.88 20.78
C GLU A 71 0.14 -1.45 21.40
N SER A 72 1.29 -1.16 20.82
CA SER A 72 2.60 -1.64 21.30
C SER A 72 3.73 -0.68 20.94
N GLU A 73 4.70 -0.59 21.84
CA GLU A 73 6.00 0.10 21.64
C GLU A 73 7.13 -0.91 21.36
N GLY A 74 6.77 -2.15 21.00
CA GLY A 74 7.70 -3.22 20.64
C GLY A 74 8.00 -4.13 21.83
N VAL A 75 9.11 -3.87 22.53
CA VAL A 75 9.69 -4.83 23.51
C VAL A 75 8.90 -4.97 24.81
N ASP A 76 8.13 -3.95 25.19
CA ASP A 76 7.40 -3.91 26.47
C ASP A 76 6.03 -4.61 26.42
N GLY A 77 5.74 -5.29 25.30
CA GLY A 77 4.48 -5.99 25.07
C GLY A 77 3.44 -5.10 24.38
N TYR A 78 2.17 -5.43 24.55
CA TYR A 78 1.06 -4.75 23.90
C TYR A 78 -0.16 -4.65 24.81
N THR A 79 -1.08 -3.77 24.46
CA THR A 79 -2.40 -3.65 25.10
C THR A 79 -3.50 -3.82 24.06
N ILE A 80 -4.66 -4.32 24.50
CA ILE A 80 -5.88 -4.35 23.70
C ILE A 80 -7.00 -3.68 24.50
N THR A 81 -7.69 -2.71 23.89
CA THR A 81 -8.84 -2.03 24.48
C THR A 81 -9.99 -1.92 23.48
N GLU A 82 -11.22 -1.84 23.97
CA GLU A 82 -12.39 -1.53 23.14
C GLU A 82 -12.25 -0.13 22.53
N ASP A 83 -12.66 0.02 21.27
CA ASP A 83 -12.62 1.27 20.50
C ASP A 83 -13.86 1.39 19.61
N SER A 84 -13.98 2.51 18.90
CA SER A 84 -15.08 2.78 17.97
C SER A 84 -14.56 3.00 16.55
N LYS A 85 -15.22 2.36 15.58
CA LYS A 85 -14.92 2.54 14.15
C LYS A 85 -16.21 2.51 13.34
N GLY A 86 -16.33 3.43 12.39
CA GLY A 86 -17.54 3.60 11.57
C GLY A 86 -17.78 2.47 10.58
N SER A 87 -16.73 1.78 10.12
CA SER A 87 -16.81 0.71 9.13
C SER A 87 -15.87 -0.46 9.46
N ALA A 88 -16.18 -1.63 8.90
CA ALA A 88 -15.33 -2.81 9.02
C ALA A 88 -13.98 -2.61 8.35
N GLY A 89 -12.95 -3.24 8.90
CA GLY A 89 -11.57 -3.20 8.40
C GLY A 89 -10.55 -2.79 9.46
N THR A 90 -9.30 -2.69 9.04
CA THR A 90 -8.15 -2.40 9.91
C THR A 90 -7.50 -1.09 9.50
N GLU A 91 -7.13 -0.28 10.49
CA GLU A 91 -6.30 0.92 10.37
C GLU A 91 -5.01 0.68 11.14
N ILE A 92 -3.87 1.03 10.55
CA ILE A 92 -2.55 0.88 11.16
C ILE A 92 -1.93 2.27 11.20
N ILE A 93 -1.58 2.71 12.41
CA ILE A 93 -0.96 3.99 12.68
C ILE A 93 0.46 3.70 13.14
N LEU A 94 1.43 4.31 12.46
CA LEU A 94 2.85 4.19 12.76
C LEU A 94 3.34 5.53 13.31
N GLU A 95 3.74 5.55 14.57
CA GLU A 95 4.50 6.67 15.12
C GLU A 95 5.97 6.40 14.85
N LEU A 96 6.57 7.16 13.94
CA LEU A 96 7.95 6.94 13.51
C LEU A 96 8.95 7.23 14.64
N LEU A 97 10.08 6.55 14.59
CA LEU A 97 11.26 6.90 15.37
C LEU A 97 11.69 8.34 15.05
N ASP A 98 12.31 9.00 16.02
CA ASP A 98 12.84 10.35 15.82
C ASP A 98 14.12 10.28 14.99
N ASP A 99 14.34 11.27 14.12
CA ASP A 99 15.57 11.36 13.34
C ASP A 99 16.79 11.48 14.26
N THR A 100 17.89 10.86 13.85
CA THR A 100 19.19 10.89 14.53
C THR A 100 20.26 11.36 13.55
N ASP A 101 21.50 11.51 14.03
CA ASP A 101 22.63 11.89 13.16
C ASP A 101 22.91 10.86 12.05
N ASP A 102 22.60 9.58 12.30
CA ASP A 102 22.91 8.46 11.41
C ASP A 102 21.68 7.95 10.62
N GLU A 103 20.48 8.11 11.17
CA GLU A 103 19.24 7.56 10.62
C GLU A 103 18.18 8.65 10.46
N ASN A 104 17.59 8.75 9.27
CA ASN A 104 16.49 9.66 8.96
C ASN A 104 15.22 8.84 8.71
N TYR A 105 14.30 8.83 9.68
CA TYR A 105 13.02 8.13 9.58
C TYR A 105 11.94 9.02 8.98
N SER A 106 12.05 10.34 9.11
CA SER A 106 11.10 11.30 8.54
C SER A 106 11.04 11.22 7.01
N GLU A 107 12.05 10.65 6.35
CA GLU A 107 12.00 10.32 4.92
C GLU A 107 10.80 9.44 4.57
N PHE A 108 10.32 8.58 5.47
CA PHE A 108 9.13 7.74 5.24
C PHE A 108 7.81 8.51 5.31
N LEU A 109 7.84 9.82 5.61
CA LEU A 109 6.74 10.76 5.43
C LEU A 109 6.80 11.48 4.07
N ASP A 110 7.90 11.34 3.31
CA ASP A 110 8.02 11.96 2.00
C ASP A 110 7.13 11.25 0.96
N GLN A 111 6.30 12.06 0.31
CA GLN A 111 5.34 11.63 -0.69
C GLN A 111 6.00 10.85 -1.84
N TYR A 112 7.11 11.36 -2.39
CA TYR A 112 7.77 10.74 -3.53
C TYR A 112 8.42 9.42 -3.15
N ARG A 113 9.02 9.36 -1.95
CA ARG A 113 9.57 8.12 -1.40
C ARG A 113 8.50 7.06 -1.25
N ILE A 114 7.35 7.37 -0.64
CA ILE A 114 6.25 6.39 -0.50
C ILE A 114 5.77 5.91 -1.87
N LYS A 115 5.55 6.83 -2.83
CA LYS A 115 5.19 6.47 -4.21
C LYS A 115 6.20 5.51 -4.84
N SER A 116 7.50 5.80 -4.69
CA SER A 116 8.56 4.97 -5.23
C SER A 116 8.61 3.57 -4.60
N LEU A 117 8.40 3.48 -3.28
CA LEU A 117 8.38 2.20 -2.55
C LEU A 117 7.19 1.34 -2.98
N VAL A 118 6.01 1.94 -3.12
CA VAL A 118 4.81 1.24 -3.61
C VAL A 118 5.02 0.76 -5.04
N LYS A 119 5.54 1.61 -5.93
CA LYS A 119 5.82 1.24 -7.33
C LYS A 119 6.91 0.16 -7.44
N LYS A 120 7.89 0.13 -6.54
CA LYS A 120 8.97 -0.86 -6.56
C LYS A 120 8.54 -2.22 -6.03
N TYR A 121 7.82 -2.26 -4.91
CA TYR A 121 7.55 -3.51 -4.19
C TYR A 121 6.10 -4.00 -4.27
N SER A 122 5.15 -3.13 -4.66
CA SER A 122 3.71 -3.40 -4.58
C SER A 122 2.92 -3.04 -5.84
N ASP A 123 3.59 -2.77 -6.98
CA ASP A 123 2.94 -2.32 -8.22
C ASP A 123 1.86 -3.30 -8.72
N TYR A 124 2.05 -4.59 -8.49
CA TYR A 124 1.19 -5.65 -9.02
C TYR A 124 0.33 -6.34 -7.95
N ILE A 125 0.10 -5.66 -6.83
CA ILE A 125 -0.92 -6.09 -5.85
C ILE A 125 -2.30 -5.94 -6.47
N ARG A 126 -3.12 -7.00 -6.44
CA ARG A 126 -4.44 -7.05 -7.10
C ARG A 126 -5.47 -6.03 -6.60
N PHE A 127 -5.18 -5.35 -5.49
CA PHE A 127 -6.03 -4.30 -4.93
C PHE A 127 -5.40 -2.92 -5.15
N PRO A 128 -6.21 -1.88 -5.37
CA PRO A 128 -5.71 -0.53 -5.54
C PRO A 128 -5.09 -0.02 -4.24
N ILE A 129 -3.85 0.42 -4.31
CA ILE A 129 -3.13 1.11 -3.24
C ILE A 129 -3.34 2.60 -3.49
N LYS A 130 -4.04 3.26 -2.58
CA LYS A 130 -4.40 4.67 -2.71
C LYS A 130 -3.64 5.51 -1.71
N MET A 131 -3.33 6.75 -2.09
CA MET A 131 -2.65 7.71 -1.23
C MET A 131 -3.24 9.10 -1.45
N GLU A 132 -3.36 9.87 -0.39
CA GLU A 132 -3.59 11.32 -0.45
C GLU A 132 -2.30 11.99 -0.90
N VAL A 133 -2.37 12.71 -2.01
CA VAL A 133 -1.23 13.35 -2.68
C VAL A 133 -1.46 14.84 -2.69
N THR A 134 -0.51 15.59 -2.16
CA THR A 134 -0.48 17.04 -2.28
C THR A 134 0.08 17.42 -3.65
N HIS A 135 -0.70 18.22 -4.38
CA HIS A 135 -0.34 18.86 -5.63
C HIS A 135 -0.43 20.36 -5.51
N SER A 136 0.28 21.08 -6.39
CA SER A 136 0.23 22.53 -6.46
C SER A 136 -0.30 22.97 -7.82
N ARG A 137 -1.27 23.87 -7.83
CA ARG A 137 -1.85 24.44 -9.06
C ARG A 137 -1.92 25.97 -8.97
N PRO A 138 -1.86 26.68 -10.11
CA PRO A 138 -2.12 28.12 -10.09
C PRO A 138 -3.57 28.37 -9.66
N LYS A 139 -3.76 29.35 -8.77
CA LYS A 139 -5.08 29.87 -8.42
C LYS A 139 -5.70 30.56 -9.63
N ASP A 140 -7.03 30.52 -9.70
CA ASP A 140 -7.75 31.29 -10.70
C ASP A 140 -7.50 32.79 -10.51
N GLN A 141 -6.87 33.41 -11.51
CA GLN A 141 -6.66 34.85 -11.53
C GLN A 141 -7.88 35.58 -12.08
N THR A 142 -8.25 36.68 -11.44
CA THR A 142 -9.24 37.61 -11.97
C THR A 142 -8.74 38.30 -13.25
N GLU A 143 -9.67 38.79 -14.06
CA GLU A 143 -9.33 39.51 -15.30
C GLU A 143 -8.55 40.82 -15.04
N GLU A 144 -8.69 41.41 -13.85
CA GLU A 144 -7.92 42.58 -13.41
C GLU A 144 -6.47 42.20 -13.08
N GLU A 145 -6.25 41.09 -12.37
CA GLU A 145 -4.91 40.60 -12.04
C GLU A 145 -4.12 40.19 -13.29
N LYS A 146 -4.80 39.60 -14.29
CA LYS A 146 -4.20 39.32 -15.59
C LYS A 146 -3.81 40.59 -16.34
N LYS A 147 -4.65 41.64 -16.30
CA LYS A 147 -4.36 42.95 -16.93
C LYS A 147 -3.22 43.69 -16.24
N GLU A 148 -3.07 43.56 -14.93
CA GLU A 148 -1.96 44.12 -14.16
C GLU A 148 -0.65 43.31 -14.32
N GLY A 149 -0.67 42.18 -15.02
CA GLY A 149 0.51 41.34 -15.24
C GLY A 149 1.03 40.67 -13.96
N LYS A 150 0.16 40.44 -12.96
CA LYS A 150 0.54 39.78 -11.71
C LYS A 150 0.89 38.31 -11.98
N ALA A 151 1.98 37.84 -11.38
CA ALA A 151 2.34 36.43 -11.42
C ALA A 151 1.23 35.58 -10.77
N PRO A 152 0.94 34.37 -11.29
CA PRO A 152 -0.06 33.49 -10.71
C PRO A 152 0.38 33.06 -9.30
N GLU A 153 -0.51 33.22 -8.34
CA GLU A 153 -0.37 32.58 -7.03
C GLU A 153 -0.67 31.09 -7.16
N TYR A 154 -0.05 30.27 -6.32
CA TYR A 154 -0.29 28.83 -6.29
C TYR A 154 -1.08 28.45 -5.04
N GLU A 155 -1.90 27.42 -5.14
CA GLU A 155 -2.55 26.75 -4.02
C GLU A 155 -2.26 25.26 -4.04
N ASP A 156 -2.11 24.71 -2.84
CA ASP A 156 -1.96 23.27 -2.67
C ASP A 156 -3.34 22.63 -2.48
N TYR A 157 -3.52 21.45 -3.07
CA TYR A 157 -4.72 20.65 -2.91
C TYR A 157 -4.36 19.18 -2.74
N ILE A 158 -5.22 18.44 -2.05
CA ILE A 158 -5.06 17.00 -1.82
C ILE A 158 -5.95 16.23 -2.79
N GLU A 159 -5.36 15.28 -3.49
CA GLU A 159 -6.05 14.35 -4.38
C GLU A 159 -5.74 12.90 -4.00
N VAL A 160 -6.75 12.03 -4.02
CA VAL A 160 -6.55 10.60 -3.75
C VAL A 160 -6.16 9.90 -5.06
N GLU A 161 -4.90 9.51 -5.17
CA GLU A 161 -4.37 8.81 -6.34
C GLU A 161 -4.25 7.30 -6.10
N THR A 162 -4.30 6.50 -7.18
CA THR A 162 -3.92 5.08 -7.14
C THR A 162 -2.47 4.95 -7.57
N LEU A 163 -1.64 4.37 -6.71
CA LEU A 163 -0.19 4.31 -6.89
C LEU A 163 0.31 3.08 -7.66
N ASN A 164 -0.47 2.00 -7.68
CA ASN A 164 -0.07 0.72 -8.25
C ASN A 164 -0.88 0.37 -9.52
N SER A 165 -0.26 -0.40 -10.40
CA SER A 165 -0.83 -0.82 -11.69
C SER A 165 -1.75 -2.03 -11.60
N MET A 166 -1.76 -2.72 -10.44
CA MET A 166 -2.51 -3.92 -10.06
C MET A 166 -2.24 -5.17 -10.88
N VAL A 167 -2.46 -5.12 -12.19
CA VAL A 167 -2.23 -6.23 -13.11
C VAL A 167 -0.99 -5.91 -13.94
N PRO A 168 0.06 -6.75 -13.88
CA PRO A 168 1.23 -6.52 -14.69
C PRO A 168 0.87 -6.64 -16.17
N LEU A 169 1.54 -5.84 -17.01
CA LEU A 169 1.23 -5.74 -18.43
C LEU A 169 1.20 -7.12 -19.13
N TRP A 170 2.14 -8.01 -18.79
CA TRP A 170 2.22 -9.37 -19.36
C TRP A 170 1.09 -10.33 -18.93
N LYS A 171 0.26 -9.96 -17.95
CA LYS A 171 -0.95 -10.72 -17.58
C LYS A 171 -2.24 -10.12 -18.16
N LYS A 172 -2.19 -8.91 -18.72
CA LYS A 172 -3.35 -8.29 -19.38
C LYS A 172 -3.62 -8.96 -20.74
N ASN A 173 -4.89 -8.96 -21.16
CA ASN A 173 -5.24 -9.51 -22.47
C ASN A 173 -4.60 -8.66 -23.56
N LYS A 174 -3.91 -9.29 -24.53
CA LYS A 174 -3.25 -8.58 -25.64
C LYS A 174 -4.21 -7.68 -26.41
N ASN A 175 -5.50 -8.04 -26.50
CA ASN A 175 -6.52 -7.24 -27.19
C ASN A 175 -6.90 -5.96 -26.45
N GLU A 176 -6.58 -5.86 -25.16
CA GLU A 176 -6.82 -4.67 -24.33
C GLU A 176 -5.60 -3.73 -24.29
N LEU A 177 -4.47 -4.15 -24.86
CA LEU A 177 -3.20 -3.42 -24.83
C LEU A 177 -2.95 -2.68 -26.14
N LYS A 178 -2.56 -1.41 -26.02
CA LYS A 178 -2.08 -0.56 -27.11
C LYS A 178 -0.56 -0.56 -27.17
N ASP A 179 -0.02 -0.10 -28.30
CA ASP A 179 1.43 0.09 -28.49
C ASP A 179 2.04 0.99 -27.39
N GLU A 180 1.31 2.04 -27.01
CA GLU A 180 1.67 2.96 -25.93
C GLU A 180 1.85 2.26 -24.59
N ASP A 181 1.06 1.21 -24.28
CA ASP A 181 1.19 0.47 -23.02
C ASP A 181 2.55 -0.24 -22.93
N TYR A 182 3.02 -0.82 -24.05
CA TYR A 182 4.33 -1.48 -24.11
C TYR A 182 5.49 -0.49 -24.02
N LYS A 183 5.36 0.66 -24.70
CA LYS A 183 6.34 1.74 -24.63
C LYS A 183 6.45 2.31 -23.22
N HIS A 184 5.30 2.61 -22.61
CA HIS A 184 5.23 3.08 -21.23
C HIS A 184 5.84 2.06 -20.27
N PHE A 185 5.51 0.78 -20.41
CA PHE A 185 6.12 -0.28 -19.60
C PHE A 185 7.64 -0.36 -19.77
N TYR A 186 8.16 -0.21 -20.98
CA TYR A 186 9.61 -0.15 -21.23
C TYR A 186 10.26 1.03 -20.50
N THR A 187 9.73 2.24 -20.72
CA THR A 187 10.26 3.46 -20.07
C THR A 187 10.18 3.37 -18.54
N GLU A 188 9.06 2.89 -17.99
CA GLU A 188 8.92 2.72 -16.54
C GLU A 188 9.91 1.69 -15.97
N LYS A 189 10.17 0.59 -16.69
CA LYS A 189 11.03 -0.50 -16.17
C LYS A 189 12.50 -0.21 -16.31
N PHE A 190 12.89 0.45 -17.39
CA PHE A 190 14.30 0.64 -17.74
C PHE A 190 14.77 2.09 -17.55
N PHE A 191 13.88 3.02 -17.18
CA PHE A 191 14.16 4.46 -17.09
C PHE A 191 14.77 5.01 -18.38
N ASP A 192 14.39 4.42 -19.52
CA ASP A 192 14.86 4.77 -20.85
C ASP A 192 13.70 5.43 -21.62
N TYR A 193 13.91 6.70 -21.98
CA TYR A 193 12.92 7.52 -22.70
C TYR A 193 12.94 7.28 -24.21
N SER A 194 13.86 6.45 -24.71
CA SER A 194 13.82 6.00 -26.10
C SER A 194 12.77 4.90 -26.28
N GLU A 195 12.10 4.89 -27.43
CA GLU A 195 11.12 3.85 -27.72
C GLU A 195 11.82 2.50 -27.94
N PRO A 196 11.27 1.38 -27.43
CA PRO A 196 11.81 0.06 -27.72
C PRO A 196 11.74 -0.21 -29.22
N LEU A 197 12.86 -0.67 -29.81
CA LEU A 197 12.93 -0.97 -31.25
C LEU A 197 11.87 -1.99 -31.69
N LYS A 198 11.64 -3.01 -30.87
CA LYS A 198 10.58 -4.02 -31.01
C LYS A 198 10.25 -4.62 -29.64
N TYR A 199 9.03 -5.10 -29.49
CA TYR A 199 8.60 -5.89 -28.33
C TYR A 199 7.80 -7.12 -28.79
N ALA A 200 7.75 -8.15 -27.95
CA ALA A 200 6.95 -9.35 -28.18
C ALA A 200 6.19 -9.70 -26.90
N HIS A 201 4.86 -9.82 -27.01
CA HIS A 201 4.01 -10.33 -25.93
C HIS A 201 3.77 -11.82 -26.16
N VAL A 202 4.32 -12.66 -25.29
CA VAL A 202 4.26 -14.12 -25.39
C VAL A 202 3.55 -14.67 -24.15
N LYS A 203 2.52 -15.49 -24.38
CA LYS A 203 1.86 -16.29 -23.34
C LYS A 203 2.08 -17.75 -23.69
N ASN A 204 2.82 -18.47 -22.83
CA ASN A 204 3.02 -19.90 -22.97
C ASN A 204 2.17 -20.60 -21.91
N GLU A 205 1.23 -21.44 -22.33
CA GLU A 205 0.53 -22.37 -21.45
C GLU A 205 1.19 -23.73 -21.64
N GLY A 206 1.76 -24.27 -20.55
CA GLY A 206 2.26 -25.64 -20.52
C GLY A 206 1.09 -26.61 -20.51
N ASN A 207 1.18 -27.66 -21.32
CA ASN A 207 0.23 -28.77 -21.27
C ASN A 207 0.75 -29.70 -20.16
N ASP A 208 0.24 -29.55 -18.94
CA ASP A 208 0.48 -30.54 -17.89
C ASP A 208 -0.32 -31.80 -18.24
N GLY A 209 0.40 -32.79 -18.79
CA GLY A 209 -0.12 -34.12 -19.13
C GLY A 209 0.07 -35.10 -17.98
#